data_AF-A0A7S4L915-F1
#
_entry.id   AF-A0A7S4L915-F1
#
_cell.length_a   1.000
_cell.length_b   1.000
_cell.length_c   1.000
_cell.angle_alpha   90.00
_cell.angle_beta   90.00
_cell.angle_gamma   90.00
#
_symmetry.space_group_name_H-M   'P 1'
#
loop_
_entity.id
_entity.type
_entity.pdbx_description
1 polymer ?
#
loop_
_entity_poly.entity_id
_entity_poly.type
_entity_poly.pdbx_seq_one_letter_code
_entity_poly.pdbx_strand_id
1 'polypeptide(L)'
;KGYGWAATVELLCTAFQSGPFGEELAGVDRKTGAKKPMPLGHIFLAIDIESMCDLPTFKKNAGNFLRAVRSSKKDPKGPGRIWTAGEPEHCARTEKMAAGGFFIPPALQKDMLNLRD
;
A
#
# COMPACT_ATOMS: atom_id res chain seq x y z
N LYS A 1 -4.72 8.84 -16.55
CA LYS A 1 -5.34 8.44 -15.25
C LYS A 1 -4.29 8.34 -14.14
N GLY A 2 -3.24 7.51 -14.28
CA GLY A 2 -2.19 7.37 -13.24
C GLY A 2 -1.47 8.69 -12.87
N TYR A 3 -1.11 9.51 -13.87
CA TYR A 3 -0.52 10.83 -13.65
C TYR A 3 -1.37 11.74 -12.75
N GLY A 4 -2.70 11.77 -12.95
CA GLY A 4 -3.61 12.58 -12.13
C GLY A 4 -3.64 12.12 -10.67
N TRP A 5 -3.67 10.80 -10.42
CA TRP A 5 -3.59 10.26 -9.07
C TRP A 5 -2.25 10.54 -8.39
N ALA A 6 -1.14 10.45 -9.13
CA ALA A 6 0.17 10.83 -8.61
C ALA A 6 0.21 12.31 -8.22
N ALA A 7 -0.35 13.21 -9.05
CA ALA A 7 -0.45 14.63 -8.72
C ALA A 7 -1.34 14.89 -7.49
N THR A 8 -2.45 14.16 -7.32
CA THR A 8 -3.29 14.26 -6.12
C THR A 8 -2.50 13.86 -4.87
N VAL A 9 -1.74 12.76 -4.92
CA VAL A 9 -0.89 12.34 -3.79
C VAL A 9 0.17 13.39 -3.49
N GLU A 10 0.82 13.95 -4.52
CA GLU A 10 1.80 15.02 -4.35
C GLU A 10 1.17 16.22 -3.62
N LEU A 11 0.03 16.73 -4.08
CA LEU A 11 -0.65 17.87 -3.46
C LEU A 11 -1.01 17.62 -1.98
N LEU A 12 -1.47 16.41 -1.65
CA LEU A 12 -1.85 16.07 -0.27
C LEU A 12 -0.63 15.85 0.64
N CYS A 13 0.47 15.32 0.10
CA CYS A 13 1.68 15.04 0.87
C CYS A 13 2.63 16.24 0.97
N THR A 14 2.68 17.11 -0.04
CA THR A 14 3.61 18.24 -0.08
C THR A 14 2.89 19.55 0.16
N ALA A 15 1.99 19.95 -0.73
CA ALA A 15 1.34 21.27 -0.65
C ALA A 15 0.53 21.45 0.64
N PHE A 16 -0.23 20.45 1.08
CA PHE A 16 -1.00 20.51 2.33
C PHE A 16 -0.12 20.60 3.58
N GLN A 17 1.13 20.16 3.48
CA GLN A 17 2.12 20.17 4.57
C GLN A 17 3.14 21.31 4.41
N SER A 18 2.99 22.17 3.38
CA SER A 18 3.99 23.16 2.97
C SER A 18 5.39 22.56 2.77
N GLY A 19 5.46 21.32 2.29
CA GLY A 19 6.69 20.55 2.07
C GLY A 19 7.26 20.68 0.65
N PRO A 20 8.53 20.27 0.46
CA PRO A 20 9.19 20.26 -0.86
C PRO A 20 8.60 19.17 -1.77
N PHE A 21 8.81 19.29 -3.08
CA PHE A 21 8.19 18.41 -4.09
C PHE A 21 9.21 17.88 -5.12
N GLY A 22 8.85 16.80 -5.81
CA GLY A 22 9.63 16.27 -6.94
C GLY A 22 11.09 15.91 -6.58
N GLU A 23 12.06 16.46 -7.31
CA GLU A 23 13.50 16.15 -7.17
C GLU A 23 14.07 16.47 -5.79
N GLU A 24 13.43 17.35 -5.03
CA GLU A 24 13.84 17.67 -3.67
C GLU A 24 13.70 16.45 -2.74
N LEU A 25 12.80 15.52 -3.07
CA LEU A 25 12.51 14.30 -2.32
C LEU A 25 13.41 13.11 -2.70
N ALA A 26 14.26 13.23 -3.73
CA ALA A 26 14.99 12.10 -4.31
C ALA A 26 16.09 11.50 -3.42
N GLY A 27 16.41 12.11 -2.28
CA GLY A 27 17.43 11.62 -1.34
C GLY A 27 18.86 11.68 -1.86
N VAL A 28 19.08 12.28 -3.03
CA VAL A 28 20.39 12.49 -3.65
C VAL A 28 20.50 13.93 -4.14
N ASP A 29 21.61 14.57 -3.86
CA ASP A 29 21.95 15.86 -4.44
C ASP A 29 22.45 15.68 -5.87
N ARG A 30 21.78 16.31 -6.85
CA ARG A 30 22.12 16.12 -8.29
C ARG A 30 23.43 16.78 -8.71
N LYS A 31 23.93 17.76 -7.95
CA LYS A 31 25.17 18.47 -8.29
C LYS A 31 26.40 17.70 -7.79
N THR A 32 26.29 17.08 -6.63
CA THR A 32 27.40 16.42 -5.93
C THR A 32 27.32 14.89 -5.97
N GLY A 33 26.13 14.33 -6.23
CA GLY A 33 25.85 12.89 -6.12
C GLY A 33 25.77 12.37 -4.69
N ALA A 34 25.92 13.24 -3.68
CA ALA A 34 25.89 12.85 -2.28
C ALA A 34 24.46 12.50 -1.82
N LYS A 35 24.35 11.58 -0.86
CA LYS A 35 23.07 11.29 -0.18
C LYS A 35 22.63 12.51 0.63
N LYS A 36 21.34 12.82 0.59
CA LYS A 36 20.70 13.87 1.41
C LYS A 36 19.44 13.31 2.10
N PRO A 37 18.97 13.92 3.19
CA PRO A 37 17.68 13.56 3.78
C PRO A 37 16.53 13.63 2.77
N MET A 38 15.54 12.75 2.95
CA MET A 38 14.29 12.74 2.17
C MET A 38 13.17 13.32 3.05
N PRO A 39 12.83 14.60 2.93
CA PRO A 39 11.76 15.23 3.71
C PRO A 39 10.38 14.81 3.18
N LEU A 40 10.02 13.54 3.32
CA LEU A 40 8.77 12.97 2.83
C LEU A 40 7.59 13.44 3.70
N GLY A 41 6.54 13.93 3.04
CA GLY A 41 5.26 14.20 3.66
C GLY A 41 4.31 13.01 3.53
N HIS A 42 3.43 12.85 4.52
CA HIS A 42 2.44 11.78 4.56
C HIS A 42 1.07 12.33 4.94
N ILE A 43 0.02 11.87 4.27
CA ILE A 43 -1.36 12.16 4.67
C ILE A 43 -2.01 10.89 5.21
N PHE A 44 -2.73 11.04 6.33
CA PHE A 44 -3.59 10.00 6.89
C PHE A 44 -5.02 10.54 6.96
N LEU A 45 -5.97 9.75 6.48
CA LEU A 45 -7.39 10.06 6.54
C LEU A 45 -8.12 8.89 7.21
N ALA A 46 -8.77 9.20 8.33
CA ALA A 46 -9.71 8.29 8.98
C ALA A 46 -11.11 8.90 8.87
N ILE A 47 -12.09 8.07 8.49
CA ILE A 47 -13.49 8.48 8.40
C ILE A 47 -14.25 7.72 9.48
N ASP A 48 -14.95 8.45 10.35
CA ASP A 48 -15.85 7.85 11.32
C ASP A 48 -17.10 7.32 10.61
N ILE A 49 -17.24 6.00 10.56
CA ILE A 49 -18.36 5.33 9.91
C ILE A 49 -19.67 5.61 10.63
N GLU A 50 -19.67 5.65 11.96
CA GLU A 50 -20.89 5.79 12.77
C GLU A 50 -21.52 7.18 12.62
N SER A 51 -20.73 8.18 12.18
CA SER A 51 -21.24 9.49 11.77
C SER A 51 -22.10 9.47 10.51
N MET A 52 -22.01 8.42 9.69
CA MET A 52 -22.74 8.29 8.42
C MET A 52 -23.79 7.19 8.42
N CYS A 53 -23.51 6.03 9.03
CA CYS A 53 -24.43 4.90 9.14
C CYS A 53 -24.00 3.95 10.26
N ASP A 54 -24.90 3.06 10.71
CA ASP A 54 -24.57 2.09 11.73
C ASP A 54 -23.48 1.10 11.25
N LEU A 55 -22.54 0.79 12.13
CA LEU A 55 -21.40 -0.08 11.81
C LEU A 55 -21.82 -1.49 11.31
N PRO A 56 -22.84 -2.16 11.88
CA PRO A 56 -23.33 -3.44 11.35
C PRO A 56 -23.82 -3.34 9.90
N THR A 57 -24.58 -2.30 9.56
CA THR A 57 -25.04 -2.06 8.18
C THR A 57 -23.88 -1.78 7.25
N PHE A 58 -22.91 -0.95 7.65
CA PHE A 58 -21.71 -0.70 6.83
C PHE A 58 -20.97 -2.01 6.51
N LYS A 59 -20.68 -2.82 7.54
CA LYS A 59 -20.00 -4.12 7.38
C LYS A 59 -20.79 -5.07 6.48
N LYS A 60 -22.12 -5.12 6.64
CA LYS A 60 -23.00 -5.93 5.79
C LYS A 60 -22.94 -5.48 4.34
N ASN A 61 -23.06 -4.18 4.08
CA ASN A 61 -23.08 -3.61 2.74
C ASN A 61 -21.74 -3.78 2.03
N ALA A 62 -20.63 -3.41 2.68
CA ALA A 62 -19.28 -3.60 2.15
C ALA A 62 -19.00 -5.09 1.88
N GLY A 63 -19.34 -5.96 2.83
CA GLY A 63 -19.17 -7.40 2.67
C GLY A 63 -19.99 -7.98 1.52
N ASN A 64 -21.25 -7.57 1.37
CA ASN A 64 -22.13 -8.00 0.29
C ASN A 64 -21.58 -7.57 -1.07
N PHE A 65 -21.18 -6.31 -1.20
CA PHE A 65 -20.59 -5.79 -2.42
C PHE A 65 -19.33 -6.56 -2.81
N LEU A 66 -18.38 -6.73 -1.89
CA LEU A 66 -17.13 -7.43 -2.18
C LEU A 66 -17.37 -8.91 -2.53
N ARG A 67 -18.34 -9.58 -1.90
CA ARG A 67 -18.76 -10.94 -2.31
C ARG A 67 -19.35 -10.96 -3.72
N ALA A 68 -20.19 -9.99 -4.07
CA ALA A 68 -20.79 -9.89 -5.39
C ALA A 68 -19.74 -9.64 -6.50
N VAL A 69 -18.72 -8.82 -6.22
CA VAL A 69 -17.57 -8.63 -7.12
C VAL A 69 -16.87 -9.97 -7.37
N ARG A 70 -16.57 -10.73 -6.31
CA ARG A 70 -15.91 -12.04 -6.46
C ARG A 70 -16.76 -13.10 -7.14
N SER A 71 -18.09 -13.02 -7.01
CA SER A 71 -19.03 -13.93 -7.69
C SER A 71 -19.33 -13.53 -9.13
N SER A 72 -18.71 -12.46 -9.65
CA SER A 72 -18.94 -12.02 -11.03
C SER A 72 -18.46 -13.07 -12.03
N LYS A 73 -19.05 -13.04 -13.25
CA LYS A 73 -18.65 -13.97 -14.31
C LYS A 73 -17.18 -13.72 -14.68
N LYS A 74 -16.34 -14.71 -14.43
CA LYS A 74 -14.92 -14.67 -14.83
C LYS A 74 -14.79 -14.75 -16.35
N ASP A 75 -13.78 -14.07 -16.89
CA ASP A 75 -13.32 -14.31 -18.26
C ASP A 75 -12.91 -15.79 -18.40
N PRO A 76 -13.48 -16.55 -19.36
CA PRO A 76 -13.12 -17.96 -19.56
C PRO A 76 -11.65 -18.17 -19.94
N LYS A 77 -10.97 -17.15 -20.46
CA LYS A 77 -9.54 -17.21 -20.82
C LYS A 77 -8.62 -16.87 -19.65
N GLY A 78 -9.15 -16.32 -18.55
CA GLY A 78 -8.36 -15.89 -17.39
C GLY A 78 -8.10 -17.03 -16.39
N PRO A 79 -6.87 -17.23 -15.89
CA PRO A 79 -6.60 -18.19 -14.81
C PRO A 79 -7.16 -17.70 -13.46
N GLY A 80 -7.26 -18.60 -12.47
CA GLY A 80 -7.60 -18.23 -11.09
C GLY A 80 -9.06 -17.84 -10.85
N ARG A 81 -9.28 -16.97 -9.85
CA ARG A 81 -10.58 -16.41 -9.42
C ARG A 81 -10.56 -14.88 -9.46
N ILE A 82 -11.72 -14.24 -9.36
CA ILE A 82 -11.79 -12.79 -9.17
C ILE A 82 -11.41 -12.46 -7.73
N TRP A 83 -10.47 -11.54 -7.57
CA TRP A 83 -9.96 -11.11 -6.27
C TRP A 83 -10.45 -9.70 -5.96
N THR A 84 -10.70 -9.44 -4.67
CA THR A 84 -10.86 -8.06 -4.18
C THR A 84 -9.53 -7.51 -3.67
N ALA A 85 -9.35 -6.19 -3.72
CA ALA A 85 -8.12 -5.55 -3.27
C ALA A 85 -7.75 -5.97 -1.83
N GLY A 86 -6.49 -6.39 -1.63
CA GLY A 86 -5.97 -6.86 -0.34
C GLY A 86 -6.18 -8.37 -0.06
N GLU A 87 -7.03 -9.06 -0.82
CA GLU A 87 -7.29 -10.49 -0.63
C GLU A 87 -6.08 -11.38 -1.02
N PRO A 88 -5.39 -11.16 -2.16
CA PRO A 88 -4.19 -11.92 -2.49
C PRO A 88 -3.10 -11.79 -1.42
N GLU A 89 -2.88 -10.57 -0.91
CA GLU A 89 -1.90 -10.27 0.14
C GLU A 89 -2.30 -10.93 1.47
N HIS A 90 -3.60 -10.92 1.80
CA HIS A 90 -4.12 -11.58 2.99
C HIS A 90 -3.92 -13.10 2.93
N CYS A 91 -4.22 -13.73 1.79
CA CYS A 91 -4.00 -15.16 1.58
C CYS A 91 -2.51 -15.51 1.68
N ALA A 92 -1.65 -14.78 0.95
CA ALA A 92 -0.20 -15.00 0.99
C ALA A 92 0.36 -14.85 2.42
N ARG A 93 -0.07 -13.81 3.16
CA ARG A 93 0.33 -13.64 4.56
C ARG A 93 -0.11 -14.81 5.44
N THR A 94 -1.35 -15.26 5.30
CA THR A 94 -1.89 -16.38 6.09
C THR A 94 -1.12 -17.68 5.82
N GLU A 95 -0.87 -17.98 4.55
CA GLU A 95 -0.08 -19.15 4.13
C GLU A 95 1.35 -19.10 4.69
N LYS A 96 2.03 -17.96 4.60
CA LYS A 96 3.40 -17.80 5.12
C LYS A 96 3.47 -17.91 6.63
N MET A 97 2.51 -17.33 7.35
CA MET A 97 2.44 -17.48 8.81
C MET A 97 2.21 -18.94 9.21
N ALA A 98 1.34 -19.67 8.50
CA ALA A 98 1.12 -21.09 8.76
C ALA A 98 2.36 -21.96 8.42
N ALA A 99 3.16 -21.54 7.44
CA ALA A 99 4.39 -22.20 7.04
C ALA A 99 5.62 -21.85 7.90
N GLY A 100 5.46 -21.10 9.00
CA GLY A 100 6.55 -20.76 9.91
C GLY A 100 7.32 -19.48 9.57
N GLY A 101 6.84 -18.67 8.62
CA GLY A 101 7.37 -17.32 8.36
C GLY A 101 7.62 -17.01 6.88
N PHE A 102 8.34 -15.92 6.66
CA PHE A 102 8.69 -15.43 5.33
C PHE A 102 10.12 -15.82 4.95
N PHE A 103 10.30 -16.12 3.66
CA PHE A 103 11.65 -16.28 3.12
C PHE A 103 12.35 -14.92 3.07
N ILE A 104 13.52 -14.85 3.70
CA ILE A 104 14.43 -13.72 3.62
C ILE A 104 15.62 -14.14 2.75
N PRO A 105 15.94 -13.45 1.65
CA PRO A 105 17.08 -13.81 0.80
C PRO A 105 18.41 -13.83 1.58
N PRO A 106 19.33 -14.77 1.30
CA PRO A 106 20.60 -14.88 2.03
C PRO A 106 21.45 -13.60 2.06
N ALA A 107 21.41 -12.80 0.99
CA ALA A 107 22.10 -11.51 0.95
C ALA A 107 21.57 -10.53 2.01
N LEU A 108 20.24 -10.44 2.15
CA LEU A 108 19.61 -9.59 3.16
C LEU A 108 19.87 -10.12 4.59
N GLN A 109 19.90 -11.44 4.78
CA GLN A 109 20.28 -12.02 6.07
C GLN A 109 21.71 -11.63 6.47
N LYS A 110 22.66 -11.65 5.52
CA LYS A 110 24.03 -11.21 5.76
C LYS A 110 24.09 -9.73 6.18
N ASP A 111 23.36 -8.86 5.48
CA ASP A 111 23.31 -7.44 5.82
C ASP A 111 22.70 -7.20 7.21
N MET A 112 21.64 -7.94 7.57
CA MET A 112 21.04 -7.87 8.90
C MET A 112 22.00 -8.29 10.02
N LEU A 113 22.80 -9.35 9.80
CA LEU A 113 23.80 -9.80 10.78
C LEU A 113 24.91 -8.76 10.95
N ASN A 114 25.42 -8.20 9.85
CA ASN A 114 26.45 -7.15 9.89
C ASN A 114 26.00 -5.86 10.60
N LEU A 115 24.70 -5.57 10.63
CA LEU A 115 24.16 -4.40 11.33
C LEU A 115 23.90 -4.66 12.82
N ARG A 116 23.76 -5.93 13.20
CA ARG A 116 23.50 -6.33 14.59
C ARG A 116 24.80 -6.41 15.40
N ASP A 117 25.84 -6.97 14.78
CA ASP A 117 27.15 -7.23 15.39
C ASP A 117 28.11 -6.03 15.21
#